data_AF-A0A9Q1CQF3-F1
#
_entry.id   AF-A0A9Q1CQF3-F1
#
_cell.length_a   1.000
_cell.length_b   1.000
_cell.length_c   1.000
_cell.angle_alpha   90.00
_cell.angle_beta   90.00
_cell.angle_gamma   90.00
#
_symmetry.space_group_name_H-M   'P 1'
#
loop_
_entity.id
_entity.type
_entity.pdbx_description
1 polymer ?
#
loop_
_entity_poly.entity_id
_entity_poly.type
_entity_poly.pdbx_seq_one_letter_code
_entity_poly.pdbx_strand_id
1 'polypeptide(L)'
;MFQQFNVILTTRSSHLPREYPALTKRLKLTGFDNISRDTYIRKAVVGCDNQAAEKVKEQLRYNPILRDICQVPFMFVMFAHLSNESENFQTFQPVTSYFRYIISGFNSHMKKKMTNGNAQSCDLFEEKHSALGKLAFEGLISSVRPIFWSKKYMSDKLGKQSYEKYVRTGILVEEELLKLSDDTNSKVLEYIEYKAKVRFFHQLFCEWYAAHYFSKYALRDEVTFATTDEMVKLRESEVNNATIIHYPNDVNVKGDDFRNLDPYDYFYFYRFTSGLNLSVAKRIIECLKKKDGTDNFITLCKLEQYGQIMEVMQEVKDFCSTDITIHKSYSLLFQRSTIQLLEIASLNKISLASLNLRECYLSVGFAGDIFVQLKSGLSVPLLTTLKKLIIEETGREITPDEIADILQYSSSSSSLEKLWFWECLLPHSCHAEALGALLSRNFEVIWYPFITKLSSPVYKLDLQTGLWKVGSNVPTIKIYVPYSHTVNNSNSTIIPLSDFIKNN
;
A
#
# COMPACT_ATOMS: atom_id res chain seq x y z
N MET A 1 -36.39 -18.31 -16.82
CA MET A 1 -35.66 -17.46 -15.86
C MET A 1 -34.87 -16.45 -16.67
N PHE A 2 -35.21 -15.16 -16.55
CA PHE A 2 -34.70 -13.95 -17.24
C PHE A 2 -33.51 -14.12 -18.21
N GLN A 3 -33.75 -14.68 -19.41
CA GLN A 3 -32.79 -14.61 -20.51
C GLN A 3 -32.91 -13.20 -21.10
N GLN A 4 -31.80 -12.44 -21.17
CA GLN A 4 -31.64 -11.08 -21.75
C GLN A 4 -31.48 -9.87 -20.79
N PHE A 5 -31.20 -10.06 -19.49
CA PHE A 5 -30.84 -8.91 -18.63
C PHE A 5 -29.33 -8.73 -18.51
N ASN A 6 -28.88 -7.50 -18.71
CA ASN A 6 -27.55 -7.09 -18.29
C ASN A 6 -27.58 -6.81 -16.79
N VAL A 7 -26.74 -7.51 -16.02
CA VAL A 7 -26.63 -7.33 -14.57
C VAL A 7 -25.24 -6.80 -14.26
N ILE A 8 -25.17 -5.72 -13.47
CA ILE A 8 -23.92 -5.24 -12.88
C ILE A 8 -23.88 -5.75 -11.45
N LEU A 9 -22.88 -6.59 -11.16
CA LEU A 9 -22.64 -7.13 -9.83
C LEU A 9 -21.39 -6.50 -9.24
N THR A 10 -21.51 -5.95 -8.02
CA THR A 10 -20.38 -5.47 -7.24
C THR A 10 -20.01 -6.50 -6.18
N THR A 11 -18.74 -6.88 -6.10
CA THR A 11 -18.24 -7.79 -5.04
C THR A 11 -16.86 -7.34 -4.57
N ARG A 12 -16.44 -7.80 -3.38
CA ARG A 12 -15.06 -7.61 -2.90
C ARG A 12 -14.14 -8.57 -3.64
N SER A 13 -12.88 -8.19 -3.84
CA SER A 13 -11.88 -9.03 -4.51
C SER A 13 -11.70 -10.41 -3.86
N SER A 14 -11.86 -10.51 -2.53
CA SER A 14 -11.76 -11.78 -1.80
C SER A 14 -12.97 -12.70 -1.95
N HIS A 15 -14.06 -12.21 -2.54
CA HIS A 15 -15.32 -12.94 -2.73
C HIS A 15 -15.63 -13.14 -4.22
N LEU A 16 -14.58 -13.09 -5.05
CA LEU A 16 -14.67 -13.36 -6.47
C LEU A 16 -14.90 -14.86 -6.69
N PRO A 17 -15.91 -15.26 -7.49
CA PRO A 17 -16.08 -16.67 -7.82
C PRO A 17 -14.87 -17.20 -8.60
N ARG A 18 -14.61 -18.50 -8.45
CA ARG A 18 -13.49 -19.19 -9.13
C ARG A 18 -13.72 -19.28 -10.63
N GLU A 19 -14.98 -19.39 -11.05
CA GLU A 19 -15.39 -19.54 -12.43
C GLU A 19 -16.38 -18.45 -12.81
N TYR A 20 -16.29 -17.99 -14.05
CA TYR A 20 -17.17 -16.97 -14.61
C TYR A 20 -17.79 -17.50 -15.91
N PRO A 21 -19.07 -17.18 -16.17
CA PRO A 21 -19.63 -17.34 -17.52
C PRO A 21 -18.79 -16.57 -18.55
N ALA A 22 -18.59 -17.15 -19.73
CA ALA A 22 -17.68 -16.63 -20.76
C ALA A 22 -17.95 -15.17 -21.19
N LEU A 23 -19.20 -14.71 -21.07
CA LEU A 23 -19.61 -13.34 -21.43
C LEU A 23 -19.37 -12.31 -20.32
N THR A 24 -18.85 -12.73 -19.15
CA THR A 24 -18.70 -11.84 -18.00
C THR A 24 -17.55 -10.86 -18.22
N LYS A 25 -17.88 -9.58 -18.40
CA LYS A 25 -16.90 -8.50 -18.35
C LYS A 25 -16.59 -8.16 -16.89
N ARG A 26 -15.30 -7.97 -16.59
CA ARG A 26 -14.82 -7.63 -15.24
C ARG A 26 -14.27 -6.22 -15.23
N LEU A 27 -14.73 -5.44 -14.26
CA LEU A 27 -14.23 -4.11 -13.97
C LEU A 27 -13.71 -4.14 -12.53
N LYS A 28 -12.51 -3.60 -12.33
CA LYS A 28 -11.92 -3.42 -11.00
C LYS A 28 -11.94 -1.92 -10.69
N LEU A 29 -12.61 -1.55 -9.61
CA LEU A 29 -12.50 -0.19 -9.09
C LEU A 29 -11.12 -0.05 -8.43
N THR A 30 -10.32 0.89 -8.92
CA THR A 30 -8.93 1.13 -8.48
C THR A 30 -8.78 2.39 -7.61
N GLY A 31 -9.90 3.03 -7.26
CA GLY A 31 -9.93 4.23 -6.43
C GLY A 31 -10.12 5.51 -7.24
N PHE A 32 -9.74 6.65 -6.67
CA PHE A 32 -9.73 7.92 -7.40
C PHE A 32 -8.37 8.14 -8.07
N ASP A 33 -8.39 8.39 -9.37
CA ASP A 33 -7.24 8.94 -10.07
C ASP A 33 -7.01 10.41 -9.67
N ASN A 34 -5.90 10.99 -10.13
CA ASN A 34 -5.52 12.35 -9.76
C ASN A 34 -6.53 13.41 -10.26
N ILE A 35 -7.15 13.17 -11.41
CA ILE A 35 -8.18 14.06 -11.98
C ILE A 35 -9.43 14.04 -11.09
N SER A 36 -9.88 12.86 -10.68
CA SER A 36 -11.03 12.67 -9.80
C SER A 36 -10.76 13.23 -8.41
N ARG A 37 -9.53 13.07 -7.89
CA ARG A 37 -9.09 13.67 -6.63
C ARG A 37 -9.11 15.19 -6.66
N ASP A 38 -8.50 15.80 -7.68
CA ASP A 38 -8.49 17.26 -7.86
C ASP A 38 -9.91 17.80 -8.05
N THR A 39 -10.73 17.10 -8.85
CA THR A 39 -12.16 17.42 -9.03
C THR A 39 -12.91 17.36 -7.70
N TYR A 40 -12.67 16.33 -6.88
CA TYR A 40 -13.31 16.22 -5.56
C TYR A 40 -12.89 17.35 -4.63
N ILE A 41 -11.59 17.64 -4.53
CA ILE A 41 -11.05 18.72 -3.70
C ILE A 41 -11.73 20.05 -4.08
N ARG A 42 -11.73 20.39 -5.37
CA ARG A 42 -12.33 21.64 -5.86
C ARG A 42 -13.85 21.67 -5.65
N LYS A 43 -14.56 20.57 -5.88
CA LYS A 43 -16.03 20.58 -5.77
C LYS A 43 -16.55 20.50 -4.34
N ALA A 44 -15.91 19.70 -3.50
CA ALA A 44 -16.47 19.29 -2.21
C ALA A 44 -15.72 19.87 -1.00
N VAL A 45 -14.47 20.32 -1.16
CA VAL A 45 -13.63 20.75 -0.02
C VAL A 45 -13.40 22.26 -0.04
N VAL A 46 -12.90 22.82 -1.15
CA VAL A 46 -12.39 24.20 -1.19
C VAL A 46 -13.11 25.13 -2.16
N GLY A 47 -13.97 24.61 -3.04
CA GLY A 47 -14.64 25.42 -4.05
C GLY A 47 -13.67 26.00 -5.09
N CYS A 48 -13.73 27.32 -5.27
CA CYS A 48 -12.88 28.06 -6.21
C CYS A 48 -11.53 28.50 -5.60
N ASP A 49 -11.22 28.13 -4.34
CA ASP A 49 -9.94 28.46 -3.71
C ASP A 49 -8.82 27.56 -4.23
N ASN A 50 -8.09 28.07 -5.23
CA ASN A 50 -6.96 27.37 -5.84
C ASN A 50 -5.81 27.16 -4.86
N GLN A 51 -5.57 28.08 -3.93
CA GLN A 51 -4.45 27.98 -3.00
C GLN A 51 -4.72 26.87 -1.96
N ALA A 52 -5.94 26.82 -1.43
CA ALA A 52 -6.36 25.73 -0.55
C ALA A 52 -6.36 24.38 -1.28
N ALA A 53 -6.77 24.34 -2.56
CA ALA A 53 -6.70 23.11 -3.37
C ALA A 53 -5.27 22.59 -3.49
N GLU A 54 -4.31 23.46 -3.83
CA GLU A 54 -2.91 23.07 -3.96
C GLU A 54 -2.29 22.67 -2.62
N LYS A 55 -2.63 23.35 -1.51
CA LYS A 55 -2.19 22.96 -0.16
C LYS A 55 -2.58 21.50 0.17
N VAL A 56 -3.83 21.10 -0.09
CA VAL A 56 -4.29 19.71 0.15
C VAL A 56 -3.54 18.72 -0.73
N LYS A 57 -3.29 19.07 -2.00
CA LYS A 57 -2.56 18.22 -2.95
C LYS A 57 -1.10 18.04 -2.55
N GLU A 58 -0.43 19.12 -2.15
CA GLU A 58 0.94 19.10 -1.66
C GLU A 58 1.08 18.21 -0.42
N GLN A 59 0.16 18.32 0.53
CA GLN A 59 0.18 17.47 1.73
C GLN A 59 0.09 15.97 1.41
N LEU A 60 -0.68 15.58 0.38
CA LEU A 60 -0.76 14.19 -0.06
C LEU A 60 0.55 13.73 -0.72
N ARG A 61 1.21 14.63 -1.46
CA ARG A 61 2.48 14.35 -2.16
C ARG A 61 3.65 14.19 -1.19
N TYR A 62 3.68 14.95 -0.10
CA TYR A 62 4.77 14.91 0.87
C TYR A 62 4.68 13.77 1.90
N ASN A 63 3.64 12.92 1.83
CA ASN A 63 3.54 11.77 2.71
C ASN A 63 3.22 10.47 1.92
N PRO A 64 4.24 9.63 1.65
CA PRO A 64 4.11 8.46 0.79
C PRO A 64 3.20 7.39 1.40
N ILE A 65 3.14 7.34 2.73
CA ILE A 65 2.28 6.44 3.47
C ILE A 65 0.82 6.86 3.33
N LEU A 66 0.54 8.17 3.35
CA LEU A 66 -0.81 8.67 3.09
C LEU A 66 -1.24 8.41 1.66
N ARG A 67 -0.32 8.47 0.71
CA ARG A 67 -0.65 8.19 -0.68
C ARG A 67 -1.18 6.76 -0.87
N ASP A 68 -0.60 5.78 -0.19
CA ASP A 68 -1.07 4.38 -0.17
C ASP A 68 -2.46 4.28 0.48
N ILE A 69 -2.65 4.87 1.67
CA ILE A 69 -3.94 4.85 2.39
C ILE A 69 -5.05 5.54 1.59
N CYS A 70 -4.75 6.68 0.96
CA CYS A 70 -5.67 7.48 0.19
C CYS A 70 -5.95 6.92 -1.22
N GLN A 71 -5.41 5.74 -1.57
CA GLN A 71 -5.95 4.98 -2.70
C GLN A 71 -7.40 4.54 -2.42
N VAL A 72 -7.75 4.33 -1.14
CA VAL A 72 -9.13 4.10 -0.72
C VAL A 72 -9.90 5.42 -0.82
N PRO A 73 -10.92 5.55 -1.69
CA PRO A 73 -11.61 6.81 -1.95
C PRO A 73 -12.11 7.51 -0.68
N PHE A 74 -12.68 6.75 0.25
CA PHE A 74 -13.15 7.30 1.52
C PHE A 74 -12.02 7.89 2.37
N MET A 75 -10.87 7.22 2.44
CA MET A 75 -9.71 7.74 3.18
C MET A 75 -9.16 9.01 2.55
N PHE A 76 -9.18 9.11 1.21
CA PHE A 76 -8.85 10.34 0.51
C PHE A 76 -9.84 11.47 0.79
N VAL A 77 -11.15 11.19 0.76
CA VAL A 77 -12.19 12.18 1.10
C VAL A 77 -11.96 12.74 2.49
N MET A 78 -11.75 11.84 3.46
CA MET A 78 -11.40 12.18 4.82
C MET A 78 -10.16 13.05 4.93
N PHE A 79 -9.06 12.60 4.31
CA PHE A 79 -7.82 13.34 4.23
C PHE A 79 -8.08 14.77 3.74
N ALA A 80 -8.75 14.91 2.60
CA ALA A 80 -8.92 16.20 1.94
C ALA A 80 -9.67 17.22 2.81
N HIS A 81 -10.76 16.81 3.48
CA HIS A 81 -11.50 17.67 4.41
C HIS A 81 -10.67 18.04 5.64
N LEU A 82 -9.98 17.07 6.24
CA LEU A 82 -9.18 17.28 7.44
C LEU A 82 -7.94 18.14 7.19
N SER A 83 -7.29 17.95 6.05
CA SER A 83 -6.17 18.75 5.57
C SER A 83 -6.52 20.21 5.33
N ASN A 84 -7.75 20.47 4.89
CA ASN A 84 -8.24 21.84 4.72
C ASN A 84 -8.57 22.51 6.07
N GLU A 85 -9.13 21.74 7.01
CA GLU A 85 -9.50 22.26 8.34
C GLU A 85 -8.30 22.44 9.30
N SER A 86 -7.11 21.89 9.00
CA SER A 86 -5.92 22.03 9.85
C SER A 86 -4.76 22.81 9.24
N GLU A 87 -4.14 23.64 10.08
CA GLU A 87 -2.87 24.29 9.80
C GLU A 87 -1.66 23.39 10.14
N ASN A 88 -1.85 22.38 11.01
CA ASN A 88 -0.77 21.54 11.56
C ASN A 88 -0.35 20.35 10.69
N PHE A 89 -0.87 20.24 9.47
CA PHE A 89 -0.55 19.14 8.58
C PHE A 89 0.71 19.49 7.76
N GLN A 90 1.88 19.41 8.40
CA GLN A 90 3.20 19.66 7.79
C GLN A 90 4.08 18.40 7.77
N THR A 91 4.83 18.20 6.68
CA THR A 91 5.98 17.26 6.47
C THR A 91 5.74 15.77 6.83
N PHE A 92 6.70 14.89 6.51
CA PHE A 92 6.59 13.43 6.72
C PHE A 92 6.14 13.10 8.14
N GLN A 93 4.89 12.66 8.30
CA GLN A 93 4.34 12.20 9.58
C GLN A 93 4.18 10.69 9.57
N PRO A 94 4.52 10.01 10.68
CA PRO A 94 4.17 8.62 10.92
C PRO A 94 2.69 8.34 10.63
N VAL A 95 2.39 7.10 10.22
CA VAL A 95 0.99 6.71 9.97
C VAL A 95 0.15 6.84 11.23
N THR A 96 0.76 6.56 12.38
CA THR A 96 0.12 6.63 13.70
C THR A 96 -0.36 8.05 14.02
N SER A 97 0.46 9.05 13.72
CA SER A 97 0.15 10.47 13.98
C SER A 97 -0.97 10.97 13.08
N TYR A 98 -0.92 10.59 11.80
CA TYR A 98 -2.00 10.88 10.87
C TYR A 98 -3.32 10.23 11.30
N PHE A 99 -3.29 8.95 11.67
CA PHE A 99 -4.51 8.25 12.04
C PHE A 99 -5.10 8.79 13.34
N ARG A 100 -4.27 9.24 14.30
CA ARG A 100 -4.73 10.00 15.46
C ARG A 100 -5.50 11.26 15.03
N TYR A 101 -5.02 11.96 14.00
CA TYR A 101 -5.70 13.13 13.46
C TYR A 101 -7.03 12.78 12.77
N ILE A 102 -7.09 11.70 11.98
CA ILE A 102 -8.34 11.15 11.42
C ILE A 102 -9.39 10.94 12.52
N ILE A 103 -9.01 10.20 13.57
CA ILE A 103 -9.92 9.86 14.68
C ILE A 103 -10.38 11.12 15.41
N SER A 104 -9.47 12.09 15.60
CA SER A 104 -9.81 13.40 16.16
C SER A 104 -10.82 14.17 15.31
N GLY A 105 -10.62 14.14 13.99
CA GLY A 105 -11.50 14.73 12.99
C GLY A 105 -12.93 14.18 13.04
N PHE A 106 -13.10 12.86 13.05
CA PHE A 106 -14.43 12.23 13.18
C PHE A 106 -15.18 12.73 14.40
N ASN A 107 -14.51 12.70 15.55
CA ASN A 107 -15.12 13.09 16.81
C ASN A 107 -15.47 14.59 16.83
N SER A 108 -14.60 15.44 16.28
CA SER A 108 -14.80 16.89 16.22
C SER A 108 -15.95 17.28 15.28
N HIS A 109 -15.99 16.70 14.07
CA HIS A 109 -17.09 16.90 13.13
C HIS A 109 -18.43 16.41 13.71
N MET A 110 -18.42 15.29 14.44
CA MET A 110 -19.61 14.80 15.14
C MET A 110 -20.04 15.73 16.29
N LYS A 111 -19.09 16.30 17.06
CA LYS A 111 -19.39 17.30 18.10
C LYS A 111 -20.09 18.53 17.50
N LYS A 112 -19.62 19.01 16.33
CA LYS A 112 -20.26 20.11 15.58
C LYS A 112 -21.68 19.75 15.14
N LYS A 113 -21.97 18.49 14.79
CA LYS A 113 -23.35 18.04 14.48
C LYS A 113 -24.25 17.87 15.72
N MET A 114 -23.67 17.65 16.90
CA MET A 114 -24.42 17.45 18.15
C MET A 114 -24.69 18.73 18.94
N THR A 115 -24.10 19.87 18.59
CA THR A 115 -24.23 21.15 19.32
C THR A 115 -25.59 21.84 19.20
N ASN A 116 -26.59 21.19 18.59
CA ASN A 116 -28.01 21.56 18.75
C ASN A 116 -28.65 21.03 20.06
N GLY A 117 -27.88 20.44 20.98
CA GLY A 117 -28.35 20.10 22.32
C GLY A 117 -27.20 19.94 23.33
N ASN A 118 -27.15 20.81 24.34
CA ASN A 118 -26.36 20.77 25.58
C ASN A 118 -25.12 19.85 25.58
N ALA A 119 -24.00 20.39 25.11
CA ALA A 119 -22.71 19.69 25.12
C ALA A 119 -22.04 19.75 26.49
N GLN A 120 -22.26 18.74 27.32
CA GLN A 120 -21.33 18.41 28.41
C GLN A 120 -19.97 17.99 27.82
N SER A 121 -18.88 18.44 28.44
CA SER A 121 -17.51 18.22 27.98
C SER A 121 -17.22 16.73 27.76
N CYS A 122 -16.86 16.41 26.53
CA CYS A 122 -16.44 15.06 26.15
C CYS A 122 -14.91 15.04 26.11
N ASP A 123 -14.28 15.14 27.27
CA ASP A 123 -12.84 14.84 27.48
C ASP A 123 -12.62 13.31 27.40
N LEU A 124 -12.92 12.75 26.22
CA LEU A 124 -12.81 11.33 25.93
C LEU A 124 -11.88 11.14 24.74
N PHE A 125 -10.61 11.47 24.93
CA PHE A 125 -9.59 10.99 24.03
C PHE A 125 -8.68 10.04 24.80
N GLU A 126 -8.58 8.83 24.25
CA GLU A 126 -7.67 7.74 24.64
C GLU A 126 -8.04 6.91 25.90
N GLU A 127 -8.70 7.46 26.92
CA GLU A 127 -8.83 6.73 28.20
C GLU A 127 -9.96 5.67 28.29
N LYS A 128 -11.04 5.75 27.48
CA LYS A 128 -12.25 4.90 27.66
C LYS A 128 -12.65 4.00 26.48
N HIS A 129 -11.72 3.68 25.57
CA HIS A 129 -11.99 2.76 24.46
C HIS A 129 -11.53 1.32 24.72
N SER A 130 -11.15 0.98 25.96
CA SER A 130 -10.58 -0.34 26.31
C SER A 130 -11.45 -1.52 25.85
N ALA A 131 -12.78 -1.44 26.04
CA ALA A 131 -13.70 -2.50 25.62
C ALA A 131 -13.77 -2.67 24.09
N LEU A 132 -13.80 -1.57 23.33
CA LEU A 132 -13.82 -1.63 21.86
C LEU A 132 -12.47 -2.12 21.31
N GLY A 133 -11.37 -1.62 21.88
CA GLY A 133 -10.03 -2.07 21.51
C GLY A 133 -9.79 -3.54 21.83
N LYS A 134 -10.31 -4.03 22.97
CA LYS A 134 -10.30 -5.46 23.32
C LYS A 134 -11.03 -6.29 22.27
N LEU A 135 -12.28 -5.93 21.95
CA LEU A 135 -13.07 -6.62 20.93
C LEU A 135 -12.38 -6.60 19.57
N ALA A 136 -11.77 -5.47 19.20
CA ALA A 136 -11.01 -5.35 17.96
C ALA A 136 -9.83 -6.33 17.95
N PHE A 137 -9.00 -6.33 19.00
CA PHE A 137 -7.85 -7.22 19.11
C PHE A 137 -8.26 -8.70 19.11
N GLU A 138 -9.27 -9.09 19.90
CA GLU A 138 -9.85 -10.44 19.91
C GLU A 138 -10.37 -10.84 18.52
N GLY A 139 -10.98 -9.90 17.79
CA GLY A 139 -11.40 -10.10 16.41
C GLY A 139 -10.23 -10.34 15.46
N LEU A 140 -9.12 -9.60 15.61
CA LEU A 140 -7.92 -9.79 14.80
C LEU A 140 -7.27 -11.16 15.03
N ILE A 141 -7.17 -11.62 16.29
CA ILE A 141 -6.55 -12.93 16.58
C ILE A 141 -7.49 -14.12 16.28
N SER A 142 -8.79 -13.88 16.11
CA SER A 142 -9.75 -14.92 15.75
C SER A 142 -9.50 -15.46 14.34
N SER A 143 -9.65 -16.76 14.14
CA SER A 143 -9.61 -17.41 12.82
C SER A 143 -10.86 -17.13 11.97
N VAL A 144 -11.92 -16.55 12.55
CA VAL A 144 -13.16 -16.27 11.83
C VAL A 144 -12.99 -15.02 10.98
N ARG A 145 -13.24 -15.17 9.67
CA ARG A 145 -13.21 -14.09 8.68
C ARG A 145 -14.47 -14.14 7.81
N PRO A 146 -15.03 -13.00 7.39
CA PRO A 146 -14.76 -11.63 7.85
C PRO A 146 -15.15 -11.37 9.33
N ILE A 147 -14.52 -10.38 9.97
CA ILE A 147 -14.77 -10.05 11.39
C ILE A 147 -16.12 -9.34 11.52
N PHE A 148 -17.06 -10.01 12.17
CA PHE A 148 -18.40 -9.52 12.46
C PHE A 148 -18.84 -9.93 13.86
N TRP A 149 -19.62 -9.06 14.50
CA TRP A 149 -20.28 -9.36 15.76
C TRP A 149 -21.79 -9.27 15.61
N SER A 150 -22.56 -9.97 16.44
CA SER A 150 -23.99 -9.70 16.52
C SER A 150 -24.22 -8.35 17.21
N LYS A 151 -25.24 -7.61 16.78
CA LYS A 151 -25.62 -6.33 17.41
C LYS A 151 -25.81 -6.46 18.93
N LYS A 152 -26.50 -7.51 19.36
CA LYS A 152 -26.72 -7.81 20.77
C LYS A 152 -25.41 -8.00 21.52
N TYR A 153 -24.54 -8.89 21.04
CA TYR A 153 -23.25 -9.16 21.68
C TYR A 153 -22.39 -7.90 21.81
N MET A 154 -22.30 -7.10 20.74
CA MET A 154 -21.46 -5.91 20.74
C MET A 154 -22.03 -4.80 21.65
N SER A 155 -23.36 -4.62 21.64
CA SER A 155 -24.04 -3.69 22.55
C SER A 155 -23.87 -4.09 24.02
N ASP A 156 -23.98 -5.38 24.33
CA ASP A 156 -23.82 -5.90 25.70
C ASP A 156 -22.38 -5.70 26.21
N LYS A 157 -21.37 -5.91 25.35
CA LYS A 157 -19.96 -5.74 25.71
C LYS A 157 -19.50 -4.30 25.84
N LEU A 158 -20.02 -3.40 25.00
CA LEU A 158 -19.62 -1.98 25.00
C LEU A 158 -20.47 -1.13 25.96
N GLY A 159 -21.67 -1.61 26.31
CA GLY A 159 -22.73 -0.80 26.88
C GLY A 159 -23.48 -0.01 25.79
N LYS A 160 -24.80 0.06 25.91
CA LYS A 160 -25.71 0.63 24.91
C LYS A 160 -25.33 2.04 24.47
N GLN A 161 -25.01 2.93 25.41
CA GLN A 161 -24.65 4.32 25.10
C GLN A 161 -23.36 4.42 24.30
N SER A 162 -22.33 3.66 24.66
CA SER A 162 -21.05 3.61 23.94
C SER A 162 -21.23 3.01 22.55
N TYR A 163 -21.98 1.91 22.45
CA TYR A 163 -22.30 1.27 21.18
C TYR A 163 -23.00 2.24 20.22
N GLU A 164 -24.08 2.88 20.66
CA GLU A 164 -24.80 3.87 19.85
C GLU A 164 -23.91 5.04 19.45
N LYS A 165 -23.00 5.47 20.32
CA LYS A 165 -22.01 6.49 19.99
C LYS A 165 -21.12 6.05 18.82
N TYR A 166 -20.56 4.84 18.84
CA TYR A 166 -19.68 4.35 17.76
C TYR A 166 -20.40 4.12 16.43
N VAL A 167 -21.68 3.71 16.47
CA VAL A 167 -22.51 3.61 15.26
C VAL A 167 -22.78 5.01 14.71
N ARG A 168 -23.17 5.96 15.57
CA ARG A 168 -23.43 7.36 15.16
C ARG A 168 -22.18 8.05 14.62
N THR A 169 -20.99 7.78 15.15
CA THR A 169 -19.74 8.34 14.63
C THR A 169 -19.28 7.69 13.33
N GLY A 170 -19.90 6.59 12.91
CA GLY A 170 -19.49 5.84 11.72
C GLY A 170 -18.23 4.99 11.91
N ILE A 171 -17.79 4.76 13.16
CA ILE A 171 -16.70 3.81 13.45
C ILE A 171 -17.21 2.38 13.26
N LEU A 172 -18.44 2.12 13.70
CA LEU A 172 -19.15 0.86 13.52
C LEU A 172 -20.27 1.02 12.49
N VAL A 173 -20.50 -0.04 11.72
CA VAL A 173 -21.58 -0.13 10.73
C VAL A 173 -22.43 -1.34 11.05
N GLU A 174 -23.74 -1.15 11.08
CA GLU A 174 -24.73 -2.22 11.16
C GLU A 174 -25.06 -2.68 9.72
N GLU A 175 -25.00 -3.99 9.48
CA GLU A 175 -25.36 -4.63 8.21
C GLU A 175 -26.37 -5.74 8.46
N GLU A 176 -27.40 -5.80 7.62
CA GLU A 176 -28.35 -6.92 7.62
C GLU A 176 -27.83 -8.01 6.69
N LEU A 177 -27.42 -9.15 7.24
CA LEU A 177 -27.00 -10.29 6.44
C LEU A 177 -28.11 -11.34 6.37
N LEU A 178 -28.40 -11.76 5.14
CA LEU A 178 -29.27 -12.89 4.82
C LEU A 178 -28.59 -14.19 5.23
N LYS A 179 -29.26 -15.01 6.06
CA LYS A 179 -28.84 -16.40 6.31
C LYS A 179 -29.72 -17.32 5.47
N LEU A 180 -29.15 -17.94 4.44
CA LEU A 180 -29.76 -19.08 3.76
C LEU A 180 -29.45 -20.32 4.61
N SER A 181 -30.47 -21.10 4.98
CA SER A 181 -30.26 -22.38 5.67
C SER A 181 -29.76 -23.42 4.66
N ASP A 182 -28.66 -24.12 4.96
CA ASP A 182 -28.13 -25.23 4.16
C ASP A 182 -29.01 -26.50 4.24
N ASP A 183 -30.17 -26.43 4.88
CA ASP A 183 -31.02 -27.59 5.11
C ASP A 183 -31.89 -27.85 3.87
N THR A 184 -31.42 -28.77 3.03
CA THR A 184 -32.04 -29.15 1.74
C THR A 184 -33.37 -29.91 1.88
N ASN A 185 -33.92 -30.05 3.09
CA ASN A 185 -35.09 -30.88 3.35
C ASN A 185 -36.31 -30.17 3.96
N SER A 186 -36.35 -28.85 4.04
CA SER A 186 -37.57 -28.13 4.40
C SER A 186 -38.08 -27.25 3.28
N LYS A 187 -39.39 -27.36 3.03
CA LYS A 187 -40.16 -26.66 2.00
C LYS A 187 -39.64 -25.23 1.78
N VAL A 188 -39.16 -25.03 0.56
CA VAL A 188 -38.66 -23.81 -0.04
C VAL A 188 -39.63 -22.65 0.21
N LEU A 189 -39.30 -21.73 1.14
CA LEU A 189 -39.48 -20.25 1.09
C LEU A 189 -39.68 -19.51 2.43
N GLU A 190 -39.82 -20.16 3.60
CA GLU A 190 -40.39 -19.45 4.77
C GLU A 190 -39.46 -18.86 5.84
N TYR A 191 -38.13 -19.01 5.78
CA TYR A 191 -37.26 -18.44 6.83
C TYR A 191 -36.04 -17.72 6.28
N ILE A 192 -36.28 -16.56 5.64
CA ILE A 192 -35.24 -15.54 5.45
C ILE A 192 -35.03 -14.85 6.80
N GLU A 193 -34.07 -15.32 7.60
CA GLU A 193 -33.71 -14.67 8.87
C GLU A 193 -32.64 -13.60 8.61
N TYR A 194 -33.03 -12.32 8.66
CA TYR A 194 -32.10 -11.20 8.66
C TYR A 194 -31.44 -11.07 10.02
N LYS A 195 -30.11 -11.24 10.09
CA LYS A 195 -29.34 -10.96 11.32
C LYS A 195 -28.58 -9.67 11.18
N ALA A 196 -28.89 -8.72 12.05
CA ALA A 196 -28.09 -7.51 12.23
C ALA A 196 -26.70 -7.87 12.75
N LYS A 197 -25.71 -7.77 11.87
CA LYS A 197 -24.29 -7.89 12.20
C LYS A 197 -23.66 -6.51 12.25
N VAL A 198 -22.59 -6.41 13.02
CA VAL A 198 -21.83 -5.19 13.22
C VAL A 198 -20.39 -5.44 12.85
N ARG A 199 -19.78 -4.48 12.17
CA ARG A 199 -18.34 -4.48 11.88
C ARG A 199 -17.78 -3.07 12.01
N PHE A 200 -16.45 -2.97 12.05
CA PHE A 200 -15.80 -1.70 11.79
C PHE A 200 -16.08 -1.23 10.37
N PHE A 201 -16.23 0.08 10.21
CA PHE A 201 -16.46 0.71 8.90
C PHE A 201 -15.36 0.35 7.90
N HIS A 202 -14.10 0.41 8.35
CA HIS A 202 -12.93 -0.01 7.59
C HIS A 202 -11.93 -0.74 8.48
N GLN A 203 -11.16 -1.67 7.90
CA GLN A 203 -10.22 -2.51 8.65
C GLN A 203 -9.17 -1.69 9.42
N LEU A 204 -8.69 -0.59 8.84
CA LEU A 204 -7.77 0.35 9.52
C LEU A 204 -8.27 0.84 10.88
N PHE A 205 -9.58 1.07 11.06
CA PHE A 205 -10.11 1.43 12.38
C PHE A 205 -10.03 0.25 13.35
N CYS A 206 -10.34 -0.97 12.89
CA CYS A 206 -10.18 -2.18 13.70
C CYS A 206 -8.72 -2.32 14.16
N GLU A 207 -7.77 -2.20 13.23
CA GLU A 207 -6.33 -2.27 13.52
C GLU A 207 -5.87 -1.15 14.47
N TRP A 208 -6.37 0.07 14.30
CA TRP A 208 -6.10 1.20 15.21
C TRP A 208 -6.56 0.92 16.64
N TYR A 209 -7.83 0.54 16.83
CA TYR A 209 -8.37 0.25 18.16
C TYR A 209 -7.72 -0.98 18.80
N ALA A 210 -7.41 -2.01 18.00
CA ALA A 210 -6.67 -3.18 18.45
C ALA A 210 -5.24 -2.82 18.88
N ALA A 211 -4.53 -2.00 18.11
CA ALA A 211 -3.18 -1.54 18.42
C ALA A 211 -3.13 -0.74 19.73
N HIS A 212 -4.11 0.15 19.97
CA HIS A 212 -4.23 0.87 21.24
C HIS A 212 -4.41 -0.07 22.44
N TYR A 213 -5.27 -1.07 22.29
CA TYR A 213 -5.47 -2.06 23.35
C TYR A 213 -4.19 -2.86 23.58
N PHE A 214 -3.63 -3.46 22.54
CA PHE A 214 -2.41 -4.27 22.67
C PHE A 214 -1.25 -3.46 23.26
N SER A 215 -1.02 -2.24 22.78
CA SER A 215 0.02 -1.32 23.29
C SER A 215 -0.12 -1.00 24.78
N LYS A 216 -1.34 -1.07 25.33
CA LYS A 216 -1.64 -0.75 26.74
C LYS A 216 -1.52 -1.97 27.67
N TYR A 217 -1.72 -3.19 27.14
CA TYR A 217 -1.86 -4.40 27.96
C TYR A 217 -0.79 -5.46 27.70
N ALA A 218 -0.06 -5.43 26.58
CA ALA A 218 0.89 -6.48 26.18
C ALA A 218 2.09 -6.71 27.12
N LEU A 219 2.42 -5.75 27.98
CA LEU A 219 3.54 -5.83 28.94
C LEU A 219 3.10 -6.09 30.39
N ARG A 220 1.79 -6.27 30.64
CA ARG A 220 1.29 -6.38 32.01
C ARG A 220 1.59 -7.73 32.69
N ASP A 221 1.82 -8.78 31.91
CA ASP A 221 2.14 -10.12 32.44
C ASP A 221 3.54 -10.20 33.07
N GLU A 222 4.46 -9.27 32.76
CA GLU A 222 5.83 -9.27 33.29
C GLU A 222 5.96 -8.58 34.66
N VAL A 223 5.04 -7.67 34.99
CA VAL A 223 5.10 -6.86 36.23
C VAL A 223 4.62 -7.64 37.46
N THR A 224 3.87 -8.73 37.29
CA THR A 224 3.35 -9.52 38.41
C THR A 224 4.39 -10.42 39.11
N PHE A 225 5.62 -10.52 38.61
CA PHE A 225 6.69 -11.34 39.23
C PHE A 225 7.93 -10.55 39.70
N ALA A 226 8.08 -9.28 39.33
CA ALA A 226 9.17 -8.44 39.83
C ALA A 226 8.74 -7.71 41.11
N THR A 227 8.77 -8.43 42.23
CA THR A 227 8.45 -7.90 43.56
C THR A 227 9.36 -6.73 43.96
N THR A 228 8.74 -5.55 44.06
CA THR A 228 8.90 -4.50 45.07
C THR A 228 10.23 -3.76 45.31
N ASP A 229 11.42 -4.29 44.99
CA ASP A 229 12.69 -3.60 45.35
C ASP A 229 13.36 -2.82 44.21
N GLU A 230 13.16 -3.20 42.95
CA GLU A 230 13.78 -2.50 41.80
C GLU A 230 13.02 -1.23 41.39
N MET A 231 11.71 -1.15 41.70
CA MET A 231 10.86 -0.01 41.37
C MET A 231 11.15 1.25 42.20
N VAL A 232 11.95 1.17 43.27
CA VAL A 232 12.37 2.33 44.06
C VAL A 232 13.63 2.97 43.49
N LYS A 233 14.52 2.20 42.86
CA LYS A 233 15.79 2.74 42.31
C LYS A 233 15.63 3.40 40.93
N LEU A 234 14.62 3.02 40.15
CA LEU A 234 14.33 3.64 38.85
C LEU A 234 13.49 4.93 38.95
N ARG A 235 13.02 5.31 40.15
CA ARG A 235 12.15 6.49 40.33
C ARG A 235 12.88 7.84 40.36
N GLU A 236 14.21 7.86 40.40
CA GLU A 236 14.96 9.12 40.58
C GLU A 236 15.65 9.65 39.31
N SER A 237 15.62 8.94 38.17
CA SER A 237 16.38 9.37 36.97
C SER A 237 15.57 9.72 35.72
N GLU A 238 14.25 9.56 35.67
CA GLU A 238 13.45 9.81 34.45
C GLU A 238 12.19 10.66 34.67
N VAL A 239 12.23 11.62 35.60
CA VAL A 239 11.20 12.66 35.65
C VAL A 239 11.60 13.78 34.70
N ASN A 240 11.14 13.69 33.45
CA ASN A 240 10.50 14.80 32.70
C ASN A 240 9.94 14.27 31.36
N ASN A 241 8.61 14.35 31.21
CA ASN A 241 7.79 14.15 30.00
C ASN A 241 7.15 12.78 29.68
N ALA A 242 6.95 11.89 30.66
CA ALA A 242 6.00 10.78 30.50
C ALA A 242 4.87 10.87 31.53
N THR A 243 3.64 11.13 31.07
CA THR A 243 2.45 11.07 31.92
C THR A 243 2.21 9.62 32.35
N ILE A 244 2.49 9.30 33.61
CA ILE A 244 2.23 7.99 34.21
C ILE A 244 0.72 7.88 34.46
N ILE A 245 0.05 6.93 33.81
CA ILE A 245 -1.38 6.70 33.98
C ILE A 245 -1.62 5.36 34.71
N HIS A 246 -2.28 5.42 35.87
CA HIS A 246 -2.74 4.25 36.63
C HIS A 246 -4.02 3.65 36.01
N TYR A 247 -4.10 2.31 35.89
CA TYR A 247 -5.27 1.64 35.32
C TYR A 247 -5.58 0.27 35.98
N PRO A 248 -6.88 -0.12 36.06
CA PRO A 248 -7.37 -1.28 36.82
C PRO A 248 -7.07 -2.66 36.19
N ASN A 249 -7.26 -3.70 37.02
CA ASN A 249 -6.69 -5.07 36.98
C ASN A 249 -7.33 -6.11 36.02
N ASP A 250 -8.20 -5.73 35.07
CA ASP A 250 -8.96 -6.73 34.29
C ASP A 250 -8.44 -6.95 32.85
N VAL A 251 -7.25 -7.54 32.64
CA VAL A 251 -6.87 -8.06 31.30
C VAL A 251 -5.87 -9.23 31.38
N ASN A 252 -6.22 -10.35 30.72
CA ASN A 252 -5.37 -11.51 30.45
C ASN A 252 -5.05 -11.53 28.93
N VAL A 253 -4.17 -10.63 28.47
CA VAL A 253 -3.64 -10.65 27.09
C VAL A 253 -2.26 -11.22 27.23
N LYS A 254 -2.05 -12.44 26.74
CA LYS A 254 -0.70 -12.97 26.71
C LYS A 254 0.08 -12.12 25.75
N GLY A 255 1.22 -11.61 26.17
CA GLY A 255 2.00 -10.72 25.33
C GLY A 255 2.41 -11.34 23.97
N ASP A 256 2.24 -12.66 23.77
CA ASP A 256 2.51 -13.38 22.52
C ASP A 256 1.29 -13.64 21.63
N ASP A 257 0.07 -13.25 22.02
CA ASP A 257 -1.16 -13.51 21.26
C ASP A 257 -1.14 -12.87 19.86
N PHE A 258 -0.35 -11.80 19.67
CA PHE A 258 -0.17 -11.15 18.37
C PHE A 258 0.65 -11.98 17.37
N ARG A 259 1.35 -13.04 17.80
CA ARG A 259 2.21 -13.84 16.91
C ARG A 259 1.42 -14.58 15.83
N ASN A 260 0.14 -14.84 16.10
CA ASN A 260 -0.80 -15.46 15.15
C ASN A 260 -1.29 -14.48 14.07
N LEU A 261 -1.03 -13.18 14.24
CA LEU A 261 -1.36 -12.18 13.22
C LEU A 261 -0.33 -12.26 12.10
N ASP A 262 -0.82 -12.35 10.87
CA ASP A 262 0.02 -12.21 9.70
C ASP A 262 0.31 -10.71 9.46
N PRO A 263 1.58 -10.27 9.46
CA PRO A 263 1.96 -8.91 9.08
C PRO A 263 1.46 -8.49 7.69
N TYR A 264 1.21 -9.47 6.82
CA TYR A 264 0.59 -9.25 5.52
C TYR A 264 -0.83 -8.70 5.62
N ASP A 265 -1.64 -9.29 6.50
CA ASP A 265 -3.06 -8.96 6.66
C ASP A 265 -3.27 -7.75 7.59
N TYR A 266 -2.40 -7.57 8.58
CA TYR A 266 -2.52 -6.55 9.64
C TYR A 266 -1.33 -5.59 9.67
N PHE A 267 -0.92 -5.15 8.48
CA PHE A 267 0.20 -4.23 8.27
C PHE A 267 0.16 -2.99 9.17
N TYR A 268 -1.03 -2.40 9.34
CA TYR A 268 -1.18 -1.16 10.08
C TYR A 268 -1.26 -1.39 11.59
N PHE A 269 -1.76 -2.53 12.06
CA PHE A 269 -1.70 -2.91 13.48
C PHE A 269 -0.27 -2.85 14.03
N TYR A 270 0.69 -3.44 13.31
CA TYR A 270 2.09 -3.43 13.72
C TYR A 270 2.72 -2.03 13.69
N ARG A 271 2.41 -1.22 12.68
CA ARG A 271 2.88 0.17 12.58
C ARG A 271 2.30 1.04 13.69
N PHE A 272 0.98 1.00 13.87
CA PHE A 272 0.30 1.72 14.95
C PHE A 272 0.85 1.33 16.31
N THR A 273 0.98 0.03 16.59
CA THR A 273 1.54 -0.44 17.87
C THR A 273 2.96 0.10 18.07
N SER A 274 3.76 0.12 17.01
CA SER A 274 5.13 0.63 17.05
C SER A 274 5.18 2.14 17.35
N GLY A 275 4.25 2.92 16.81
CA GLY A 275 4.15 4.36 17.10
C GLY A 275 3.45 4.71 18.42
N LEU A 276 2.74 3.75 19.04
CA LEU A 276 2.00 3.96 20.28
C LEU A 276 2.80 3.61 21.54
N ASN A 277 3.66 2.58 21.50
CA ASN A 277 4.45 2.16 22.66
C ASN A 277 5.80 1.56 22.27
N LEU A 278 6.90 2.23 22.63
CA LEU A 278 8.28 1.83 22.29
C LEU A 278 8.67 0.45 22.83
N SER A 279 8.26 0.11 24.06
CA SER A 279 8.61 -1.18 24.68
C SER A 279 7.89 -2.34 23.99
N VAL A 280 6.62 -2.14 23.62
CA VAL A 280 5.88 -3.13 22.82
C VAL A 280 6.43 -3.22 21.40
N ALA A 281 6.85 -2.08 20.82
CA ALA A 281 7.47 -2.02 19.50
C ALA A 281 8.73 -2.88 19.43
N LYS A 282 9.61 -2.81 20.43
CA LYS A 282 10.83 -3.65 20.52
C LYS A 282 10.51 -5.13 20.41
N ARG A 283 9.53 -5.60 21.19
CA ARG A 283 9.07 -7.01 21.18
C ARG A 283 8.48 -7.43 19.83
N ILE A 284 7.66 -6.56 19.22
CA ILE A 284 7.11 -6.82 17.88
C ILE A 284 8.23 -6.92 16.86
N ILE A 285 9.19 -5.99 16.88
CA ILE A 285 10.32 -5.96 15.95
C ILE A 285 11.17 -7.23 16.09
N GLU A 286 11.44 -7.68 17.31
CA GLU A 286 12.14 -8.95 17.57
C GLU A 286 11.39 -10.16 17.02
N CYS A 287 10.06 -10.15 17.07
CA CYS A 287 9.24 -11.19 16.46
C CYS A 287 9.29 -11.13 14.92
N LEU A 288 9.24 -9.93 14.34
CA LEU A 288 9.30 -9.73 12.89
C LEU A 288 10.66 -10.17 12.34
N LYS A 289 11.77 -9.87 13.03
CA LYS A 289 13.14 -10.29 12.64
C LYS A 289 13.29 -11.81 12.42
N LYS A 290 12.40 -12.62 12.99
CA LYS A 290 12.39 -14.08 12.83
C LYS A 290 11.65 -14.55 11.57
N LYS A 291 10.99 -13.64 10.84
CA LYS A 291 10.22 -13.90 9.62
C LYS A 291 10.99 -13.36 8.41
N ASP A 292 11.22 -14.21 7.43
CA ASP A 292 11.89 -13.84 6.18
C ASP A 292 11.11 -12.76 5.41
N GLY A 293 11.84 -11.83 4.79
CA GLY A 293 11.25 -10.77 3.97
C GLY A 293 10.47 -9.74 4.77
N THR A 294 10.87 -9.45 6.01
CA THR A 294 10.24 -8.41 6.84
C THR A 294 11.15 -7.22 7.15
N ASP A 295 12.41 -7.23 6.73
CA ASP A 295 13.38 -6.17 7.05
C ASP A 295 12.89 -4.78 6.66
N ASN A 296 12.43 -4.62 5.42
CA ASN A 296 11.88 -3.36 4.92
C ASN A 296 10.65 -2.91 5.73
N PHE A 297 9.85 -3.87 6.19
CA PHE A 297 8.69 -3.58 7.02
C PHE A 297 9.07 -3.19 8.46
N ILE A 298 10.13 -3.79 9.02
CA ILE A 298 10.69 -3.42 10.31
C ILE A 298 11.19 -1.97 10.27
N THR A 299 11.88 -1.55 9.20
CA THR A 299 12.31 -0.16 9.03
C THR A 299 11.11 0.79 9.03
N LEU A 300 10.01 0.45 8.35
CA LEU A 300 8.76 1.23 8.42
C LEU A 300 8.16 1.29 9.82
N CYS A 301 8.22 0.21 10.60
CA CYS A 301 7.77 0.20 12.00
C CYS A 301 8.66 1.10 12.89
N LYS A 302 9.97 1.14 12.65
CA LYS A 302 10.88 2.05 13.35
C LYS A 302 10.61 3.52 13.01
N LEU A 303 10.24 3.82 11.76
CA LEU A 303 9.84 5.18 11.35
C LEU A 303 8.59 5.69 12.08
N GLU A 304 7.80 4.82 12.70
CA GLU A 304 6.67 5.23 13.54
C GLU A 304 7.10 5.78 14.90
N GLN A 305 8.34 5.51 15.33
CA GLN A 305 8.84 5.84 16.66
C GLN A 305 9.42 7.25 16.67
N TYR A 306 8.89 8.10 17.55
CA TYR A 306 9.45 9.43 17.80
C TYR A 306 10.85 9.33 18.41
N GLY A 307 11.78 10.18 17.94
CA GLY A 307 13.13 10.32 18.50
C GLY A 307 14.23 9.47 17.82
N GLN A 308 13.88 8.43 17.06
CA GLN A 308 14.85 7.57 16.35
C GLN A 308 15.02 7.91 14.86
N ILE A 309 14.38 8.97 14.38
CA ILE A 309 14.27 9.27 12.94
C ILE A 309 15.64 9.35 12.27
N MET A 310 16.65 9.99 12.89
CA MET A 310 17.98 10.12 12.28
C MET A 310 18.67 8.77 12.05
N GLU A 311 18.63 7.88 13.04
CA GLU A 311 19.22 6.53 12.95
C GLU A 311 18.50 5.70 11.89
N VAL A 312 17.17 5.74 11.88
CA VAL A 312 16.36 5.00 10.90
C VAL A 312 16.57 5.55 9.49
N MET A 313 16.76 6.87 9.33
CA MET A 313 17.08 7.46 8.03
C MET A 313 18.48 7.06 7.53
N GLN A 314 19.42 6.77 8.43
CA GLN A 314 20.70 6.15 8.04
C GLN A 314 20.49 4.73 7.54
N GLU A 315 19.66 3.91 8.19
CA GLU A 315 19.29 2.57 7.68
C GLU A 315 18.63 2.66 6.29
N VAL A 316 17.74 3.64 6.06
CA VAL A 316 17.13 3.90 4.75
C VAL A 316 18.19 4.25 3.72
N LYS A 317 19.18 5.08 4.09
CA LYS A 317 20.29 5.45 3.20
C LYS A 317 21.15 4.24 2.82
N ASP A 318 21.45 3.38 3.79
CA ASP A 318 22.23 2.16 3.54
C ASP A 318 21.48 1.19 2.63
N PHE A 319 20.18 0.99 2.87
CA PHE A 319 19.29 0.24 1.99
C PHE A 319 19.31 0.78 0.55
N CYS A 320 19.27 2.12 0.40
CA CYS A 320 19.25 2.81 -0.89
C CYS A 320 20.58 2.81 -1.65
N SER A 321 21.67 2.44 -0.98
CA SER A 321 23.03 2.46 -1.54
C SER A 321 23.36 1.22 -2.39
N THR A 322 22.43 0.26 -2.49
CA THR A 322 22.61 -1.01 -3.20
C THR A 322 21.64 -1.16 -4.38
N ASP A 323 21.81 -2.21 -5.18
CA ASP A 323 20.87 -2.58 -6.24
C ASP A 323 19.60 -3.18 -5.61
N ILE A 324 18.51 -2.42 -5.64
CA ILE A 324 17.24 -2.82 -5.04
C ILE A 324 16.43 -3.59 -6.07
N THR A 325 15.94 -4.77 -5.70
CA THR A 325 15.08 -5.58 -6.58
C THR A 325 13.66 -5.64 -6.05
N ILE A 326 12.68 -5.48 -6.93
CA ILE A 326 11.28 -5.85 -6.70
C ILE A 326 10.97 -7.00 -7.64
N HIS A 327 10.65 -8.17 -7.08
CA HIS A 327 10.38 -9.38 -7.85
C HIS A 327 8.91 -9.78 -7.79
N LYS A 328 8.37 -10.40 -8.86
CA LYS A 328 6.98 -10.88 -8.88
C LYS A 328 6.63 -11.87 -7.78
N SER A 329 7.59 -12.69 -7.34
CA SER A 329 7.39 -13.71 -6.31
C SER A 329 7.50 -13.16 -4.88
N TYR A 330 7.98 -11.92 -4.71
CA TYR A 330 8.00 -11.30 -3.40
C TYR A 330 6.58 -11.09 -2.89
N SER A 331 6.39 -11.27 -1.58
CA SER A 331 5.09 -11.01 -0.95
C SER A 331 4.64 -9.58 -1.21
N LEU A 332 3.34 -9.34 -1.32
CA LEU A 332 2.82 -7.99 -1.52
C LEU A 332 3.17 -7.07 -0.33
N LEU A 333 3.37 -7.63 0.89
CA LEU A 333 3.96 -6.90 2.02
C LEU A 333 5.36 -6.37 1.70
N PHE A 334 6.25 -7.24 1.21
CA PHE A 334 7.63 -6.87 0.91
C PHE A 334 7.72 -5.90 -0.26
N GLN A 335 6.93 -6.11 -1.32
CA GLN A 335 6.87 -5.16 -2.43
C GLN A 335 6.36 -3.79 -1.96
N ARG A 336 5.27 -3.74 -1.18
CA ARG A 336 4.71 -2.48 -0.66
C ARG A 336 5.70 -1.78 0.26
N SER A 337 6.33 -2.49 1.18
CA SER A 337 7.28 -1.88 2.12
C SER A 337 8.52 -1.35 1.40
N THR A 338 9.02 -2.07 0.39
CA THR A 338 10.10 -1.61 -0.48
C THR A 338 9.73 -0.30 -1.18
N ILE A 339 8.56 -0.23 -1.82
CA ILE A 339 8.11 0.98 -2.52
C ILE A 339 7.98 2.17 -1.58
N GLN A 340 7.42 1.96 -0.38
CA GLN A 340 7.32 3.04 0.62
C GLN A 340 8.69 3.54 1.06
N LEU A 341 9.67 2.65 1.29
CA LEU A 341 11.04 3.08 1.63
C LEU A 341 11.71 3.85 0.50
N LEU A 342 11.55 3.41 -0.76
CA LEU A 342 12.07 4.12 -1.93
C LEU A 342 11.48 5.54 -2.05
N GLU A 343 10.18 5.68 -1.81
CA GLU A 343 9.51 6.98 -1.88
C GLU A 343 9.94 7.90 -0.73
N ILE A 344 10.08 7.36 0.48
CA ILE A 344 10.63 8.08 1.64
C ILE A 344 12.05 8.56 1.36
N ALA A 345 12.90 7.69 0.82
CA ALA A 345 14.25 8.04 0.43
C ALA A 345 14.26 9.18 -0.61
N SER A 346 13.44 9.07 -1.65
CA SER A 346 13.38 10.09 -2.70
C SER A 346 12.89 11.45 -2.19
N LEU A 347 11.88 11.47 -1.32
CA LEU A 347 11.38 12.69 -0.68
C LEU A 347 12.44 13.35 0.20
N ASN A 348 13.25 12.55 0.90
CA ASN A 348 14.36 13.01 1.73
C ASN A 348 15.66 13.24 0.93
N LYS A 349 15.57 13.30 -0.41
CA LYS A 349 16.70 13.58 -1.31
C LYS A 349 17.86 12.58 -1.17
N ILE A 350 17.56 11.35 -0.72
CA ILE A 350 18.52 10.25 -0.67
C ILE A 350 18.68 9.69 -2.09
N SER A 351 19.93 9.58 -2.54
CA SER A 351 20.27 9.01 -3.84
C SER A 351 19.92 7.52 -3.87
N LEU A 352 19.22 7.09 -4.92
CA LEU A 352 18.83 5.71 -5.16
C LEU A 352 19.69 5.14 -6.28
N ALA A 353 20.58 4.19 -5.94
CA ALA A 353 21.58 3.69 -6.87
C ALA A 353 20.97 2.97 -8.07
N SER A 354 20.09 2.01 -7.83
CA SER A 354 19.48 1.20 -8.89
C SER A 354 18.19 0.54 -8.40
N LEU A 355 17.20 0.45 -9.28
CA LEU A 355 15.96 -0.29 -9.06
C LEU A 355 15.78 -1.32 -10.18
N ASN A 356 15.75 -2.60 -9.84
CA ASN A 356 15.41 -3.70 -10.73
C ASN A 356 13.96 -4.13 -10.54
N LEU A 357 13.14 -3.92 -11.57
CA LEU A 357 11.80 -4.45 -11.68
C LEU A 357 11.88 -5.81 -12.39
N ARG A 358 12.00 -6.86 -11.59
CA ARG A 358 12.20 -8.21 -12.09
C ARG A 358 10.89 -8.97 -12.16
N GLU A 359 10.50 -9.33 -13.37
CA GLU A 359 9.32 -10.10 -13.70
C GLU A 359 8.00 -9.46 -13.26
N CYS A 360 8.03 -8.21 -12.81
CA CYS A 360 6.93 -7.53 -12.14
C CYS A 360 6.45 -6.26 -12.85
N TYR A 361 7.08 -5.82 -13.95
CA TYR A 361 6.66 -4.64 -14.70
C TYR A 361 5.32 -4.92 -15.40
N LEU A 362 4.37 -3.99 -15.34
CA LEU A 362 3.12 -4.09 -16.10
C LEU A 362 3.05 -3.01 -17.18
N SER A 363 3.04 -1.73 -16.77
CA SER A 363 2.90 -0.57 -17.66
C SER A 363 3.40 0.71 -16.99
N VAL A 364 3.44 1.82 -17.73
CA VAL A 364 3.59 3.18 -17.15
C VAL A 364 2.23 3.88 -17.16
N GLY A 365 1.95 4.64 -16.11
CA GLY A 365 0.77 5.50 -16.02
C GLY A 365 1.15 6.98 -16.05
N PHE A 366 0.46 7.76 -16.90
CA PHE A 366 0.60 9.21 -17.02
C PHE A 366 -0.62 9.99 -16.53
N ALA A 367 -1.61 9.31 -15.95
CA ALA A 367 -2.82 9.93 -15.43
C ALA A 367 -2.53 10.71 -14.12
N GLY A 368 -2.09 11.95 -14.27
CA GLY A 368 -1.65 12.84 -13.18
C GLY A 368 -0.17 12.63 -12.85
N ASP A 369 0.15 12.28 -11.59
CA ASP A 369 1.53 11.95 -11.21
C ASP A 369 1.98 10.68 -11.98
N ILE A 370 3.21 10.71 -12.49
CA ILE A 370 3.79 9.62 -13.29
C ILE A 370 4.15 8.44 -12.38
N PHE A 371 3.83 7.21 -12.80
CA PHE A 371 4.16 6.00 -12.04
C PHE A 371 4.41 4.78 -12.94
N VAL A 372 5.14 3.80 -12.41
CA VAL A 372 5.23 2.45 -12.99
C VAL A 372 4.25 1.53 -12.28
N GLN A 373 3.38 0.89 -13.03
CA GLN A 373 2.45 -0.11 -12.51
C GLN A 373 3.13 -1.48 -12.45
N LEU A 374 2.98 -2.18 -11.33
CA LEU A 374 3.45 -3.55 -11.15
C LEU A 374 2.34 -4.56 -11.39
N LYS A 375 2.70 -5.79 -11.79
CA LYS A 375 1.78 -6.94 -11.95
C LYS A 375 1.05 -7.31 -10.65
N SER A 376 1.62 -6.97 -9.49
CA SER A 376 0.98 -7.13 -8.18
C SER A 376 -0.19 -6.16 -7.95
N GLY A 377 -0.34 -5.13 -8.78
CA GLY A 377 -1.31 -4.06 -8.61
C GLY A 377 -0.77 -2.85 -7.83
N LEU A 378 0.45 -2.91 -7.29
CA LEU A 378 1.13 -1.76 -6.68
C LEU A 378 1.69 -0.82 -7.74
N SER A 379 1.89 0.45 -7.37
CA SER A 379 2.45 1.47 -8.25
C SER A 379 3.71 2.06 -7.64
N VAL A 380 4.80 2.07 -8.40
CA VAL A 380 6.05 2.75 -8.04
C VAL A 380 5.95 4.20 -8.50
N PRO A 381 6.03 5.20 -7.61
CA PRO A 381 6.08 6.61 -8.01
C PRO A 381 7.23 6.93 -8.94
N LEU A 382 7.16 8.10 -9.60
CA LEU A 382 8.36 8.74 -10.13
C LEU A 382 9.38 9.04 -9.00
N LEU A 383 10.43 8.23 -8.93
CA LEU A 383 11.52 8.39 -7.96
C LEU A 383 12.53 9.41 -8.48
N THR A 384 12.44 10.65 -7.99
CA THR A 384 13.24 11.82 -8.43
C THR A 384 14.73 11.77 -8.07
N THR A 385 15.16 10.72 -7.38
CA THR A 385 16.56 10.49 -6.98
C THR A 385 17.12 9.16 -7.51
N LEU A 386 16.34 8.42 -8.29
CA LEU A 386 16.77 7.17 -8.93
C LEU A 386 17.77 7.43 -10.04
N LYS A 387 18.90 6.71 -10.01
CA LYS A 387 19.99 6.81 -10.97
C LYS A 387 19.89 5.79 -12.11
N LYS A 388 19.39 4.59 -11.80
CA LYS A 388 19.29 3.49 -12.77
C LYS A 388 18.00 2.71 -12.60
N LEU A 389 17.32 2.45 -13.71
CA LEU A 389 16.16 1.56 -13.78
C LEU A 389 16.52 0.33 -14.60
N ILE A 390 16.17 -0.85 -14.10
CA ILE A 390 16.30 -2.12 -14.80
C ILE A 390 14.90 -2.73 -14.92
N ILE A 391 14.54 -3.16 -16.13
CA ILE A 391 13.35 -3.94 -16.40
C ILE A 391 13.80 -5.31 -16.89
N GLU A 392 13.54 -6.33 -16.09
CA GLU A 392 13.93 -7.72 -16.38
C GLU A 392 12.66 -8.55 -16.57
N GLU A 393 12.38 -8.99 -17.79
CA GLU A 393 11.12 -9.67 -18.15
C GLU A 393 11.40 -10.83 -19.13
N THR A 394 11.71 -12.00 -18.58
CA THR A 394 12.16 -13.20 -19.30
C THR A 394 11.20 -13.61 -20.40
N GLY A 395 11.67 -13.53 -21.65
CA GLY A 395 10.95 -13.93 -22.86
C GLY A 395 9.73 -13.06 -23.19
N ARG A 396 9.45 -11.99 -22.42
CA ARG A 396 8.31 -11.11 -22.69
C ARG A 396 8.64 -10.17 -23.83
N GLU A 397 7.70 -10.04 -24.75
CA GLU A 397 7.69 -8.96 -25.73
C GLU A 397 7.26 -7.64 -25.10
N ILE A 398 8.13 -6.64 -25.17
CA ILE A 398 7.82 -5.24 -24.87
C ILE A 398 7.41 -4.59 -26.19
N THR A 399 6.19 -4.09 -26.24
CA THR A 399 5.62 -3.46 -27.44
C THR A 399 6.25 -2.10 -27.73
N PRO A 400 6.13 -1.57 -28.97
CA PRO A 400 6.56 -0.21 -29.31
C PRO A 400 6.00 0.87 -28.39
N ASP A 401 4.73 0.75 -28.01
CA ASP A 401 4.07 1.71 -27.10
C ASP A 401 4.64 1.61 -25.68
N GLU A 402 4.83 0.39 -25.16
CA GLU A 402 5.41 0.19 -23.83
C GLU A 402 6.84 0.74 -23.73
N ILE A 403 7.69 0.52 -24.75
CA ILE A 403 9.04 1.10 -24.72
C ILE A 403 9.01 2.62 -24.83
N ALA A 404 8.12 3.19 -25.63
CA ALA A 404 7.96 4.64 -25.71
C ALA A 404 7.53 5.23 -24.36
N ASP A 405 6.60 4.58 -23.69
CA ASP A 405 6.13 4.93 -22.35
C ASP A 405 7.25 4.84 -21.30
N ILE A 406 8.06 3.78 -21.33
CA ILE A 406 9.22 3.63 -20.42
C ILE A 406 10.26 4.72 -20.68
N LEU A 407 10.52 5.08 -21.94
CA LEU A 407 11.42 6.18 -22.30
C LEU A 407 10.88 7.54 -21.84
N GLN A 408 9.57 7.75 -21.95
CA GLN A 408 8.90 8.96 -21.45
C GLN A 408 8.92 9.04 -19.92
N TYR A 409 8.72 7.92 -19.21
CA TYR A 409 8.97 7.84 -17.78
C TYR A 409 10.41 8.25 -17.44
N SER A 410 11.37 7.70 -18.20
CA SER A 410 12.80 7.93 -17.97
C SER A 410 13.20 9.39 -18.20
N SER A 411 12.64 10.05 -19.21
CA SER A 411 12.91 11.46 -19.49
C SER A 411 12.34 12.38 -18.41
N SER A 412 11.24 11.98 -17.77
CA SER A 412 10.55 12.74 -16.72
C SER A 412 11.31 12.78 -15.39
N SER A 413 12.23 11.85 -15.14
CA SER A 413 13.12 11.89 -13.97
C SER A 413 14.43 12.60 -14.31
N SER A 414 14.73 13.72 -13.64
CA SER A 414 15.97 14.48 -13.83
C SER A 414 17.22 13.76 -13.29
N SER A 415 17.05 12.81 -12.36
CA SER A 415 18.17 12.08 -11.76
C SER A 415 18.54 10.81 -12.52
N LEU A 416 17.60 10.25 -13.29
CA LEU A 416 17.79 8.97 -13.96
C LEU A 416 18.81 9.12 -15.09
N GLU A 417 19.79 8.24 -15.13
CA GLU A 417 20.90 8.29 -16.08
C GLU A 417 20.94 7.04 -16.97
N LYS A 418 20.41 5.92 -16.46
CA LYS A 418 20.53 4.60 -17.09
C LYS A 418 19.21 3.85 -17.09
N LEU A 419 18.87 3.24 -18.23
CA LEU A 419 17.75 2.31 -18.39
C LEU A 419 18.26 1.01 -18.99
N TRP A 420 18.11 -0.10 -18.28
CA TRP A 420 18.54 -1.41 -18.76
C TRP A 420 17.35 -2.35 -18.94
N PHE A 421 17.36 -3.06 -20.05
CA PHE A 421 16.40 -4.12 -20.37
C PHE A 421 17.10 -5.47 -20.33
N TRP A 422 16.54 -6.42 -19.58
CA TRP A 422 17.14 -7.73 -19.36
C TRP A 422 16.13 -8.83 -19.72
N GLU A 423 16.60 -9.79 -20.50
CA GLU A 423 15.91 -11.04 -20.85
C GLU A 423 14.55 -10.85 -21.55
N CYS A 424 14.22 -9.64 -21.98
CA CYS A 424 13.00 -9.33 -22.73
C CYS A 424 13.27 -9.15 -24.23
N LEU A 425 12.21 -9.23 -25.02
CA LEU A 425 12.23 -8.95 -26.46
C LEU A 425 11.83 -7.49 -26.68
N LEU A 426 12.65 -6.73 -27.40
CA LEU A 426 12.41 -5.32 -27.72
C LEU A 426 12.14 -5.13 -29.22
N PRO A 427 11.41 -4.08 -29.61
CA PRO A 427 11.20 -3.77 -31.02
C PRO A 427 12.53 -3.36 -31.69
N HIS A 428 12.60 -3.59 -33.01
CA HIS A 428 13.79 -3.28 -33.80
C HIS A 428 14.18 -1.80 -33.76
N SER A 429 13.19 -0.92 -33.70
CA SER A 429 13.34 0.52 -33.59
C SER A 429 12.39 1.07 -32.53
N CYS A 430 12.84 2.12 -31.85
CA CYS A 430 12.06 2.85 -30.86
C CYS A 430 11.79 4.25 -31.42
N HIS A 431 10.51 4.60 -31.56
CA HIS A 431 10.12 5.97 -31.89
C HIS A 431 9.42 6.55 -30.67
N ALA A 432 10.08 7.51 -30.01
CA ALA A 432 9.52 8.18 -28.84
C ALA A 432 9.93 9.65 -28.83
N GLU A 433 8.99 10.54 -28.50
CA GLU A 433 9.24 11.98 -28.36
C GLU A 433 10.33 12.26 -27.30
N ALA A 434 10.42 11.39 -26.29
CA ALA A 434 11.40 11.44 -25.22
C ALA A 434 12.86 11.35 -25.69
N LEU A 435 13.14 10.79 -26.88
CA LEU A 435 14.50 10.51 -27.34
C LEU A 435 15.38 11.76 -27.38
N GLY A 436 14.84 12.91 -27.83
CA GLY A 436 15.58 14.17 -27.88
C GLY A 436 16.00 14.66 -26.49
N ALA A 437 15.08 14.58 -25.51
CA ALA A 437 15.36 14.96 -24.13
C ALA A 437 16.38 14.03 -23.48
N LEU A 438 16.28 12.72 -23.73
CA LEU A 438 17.26 11.73 -23.25
C LEU A 438 18.65 11.95 -23.88
N LEU A 439 18.70 12.26 -25.18
CA LEU A 439 19.94 12.54 -25.90
C LEU A 439 20.67 13.76 -25.30
N SER A 440 19.95 14.84 -25.02
CA SER A 440 20.55 16.05 -24.42
C SER A 440 21.18 15.82 -23.04
N ARG A 441 20.80 14.73 -22.36
CA ARG A 441 21.27 14.36 -21.03
C ARG A 441 22.35 13.27 -21.07
N ASN A 442 22.81 12.87 -22.26
CA ASN A 442 23.72 11.74 -22.46
C ASN A 442 23.22 10.47 -21.77
N PHE A 443 21.91 10.23 -21.85
CA PHE A 443 21.25 9.10 -21.19
C PHE A 443 21.64 7.78 -21.85
N GLU A 444 21.77 6.73 -21.05
CA GLU A 444 22.19 5.42 -21.54
C GLU A 444 21.06 4.39 -21.49
N VAL A 445 20.72 3.81 -22.65
CA VAL A 445 19.75 2.71 -22.75
C VAL A 445 20.46 1.46 -23.26
N ILE A 446 20.44 0.39 -22.47
CA ILE A 446 21.12 -0.88 -22.77
C ILE A 446 20.13 -2.03 -22.77
N TRP A 447 20.29 -2.97 -23.68
CA TRP A 447 19.52 -4.20 -23.77
C TRP A 447 20.42 -5.44 -23.76
N TYR A 448 20.06 -6.37 -22.87
CA TYR A 448 20.66 -7.68 -22.65
C TYR A 448 19.61 -8.77 -22.95
N PRO A 449 19.55 -9.32 -24.17
CA PRO A 449 18.51 -10.27 -24.54
C PRO A 449 18.64 -11.67 -23.89
N PHE A 450 19.81 -12.04 -23.37
CA PHE A 450 20.08 -13.38 -22.84
C PHE A 450 20.84 -13.35 -21.51
N ILE A 451 20.66 -14.40 -20.70
CA ILE A 451 21.21 -14.59 -19.34
C ILE A 451 22.75 -14.60 -19.30
N THR A 452 23.42 -15.10 -20.35
CA THR A 452 24.85 -15.44 -20.26
C THR A 452 25.74 -14.21 -20.52
N LYS A 453 26.22 -13.61 -19.42
CA LYS A 453 27.20 -12.51 -19.38
C LYS A 453 28.52 -12.79 -20.12
N LEU A 454 28.79 -14.04 -20.50
CA LEU A 454 30.08 -14.48 -21.05
C LEU A 454 30.18 -14.36 -22.57
N SER A 455 29.06 -14.26 -23.32
CA SER A 455 29.10 -14.23 -24.80
C SER A 455 27.94 -13.50 -25.48
N SER A 456 26.98 -12.95 -24.73
CA SER A 456 25.77 -12.39 -25.32
C SER A 456 26.01 -10.97 -25.85
N PRO A 457 25.59 -10.65 -27.09
CA PRO A 457 25.71 -9.28 -27.61
C PRO A 457 24.91 -8.31 -26.74
N VAL A 458 25.54 -7.20 -26.39
CA VAL A 458 24.93 -6.08 -25.65
C VAL A 458 24.54 -5.02 -26.67
N TYR A 459 23.31 -4.54 -26.57
CA TYR A 459 22.74 -3.58 -27.50
C TYR A 459 22.57 -2.23 -26.82
N LYS A 460 23.00 -1.15 -27.46
CA LYS A 460 22.80 0.22 -27.01
C LYS A 460 21.82 0.93 -27.93
N LEU A 461 20.82 1.61 -27.39
CA LEU A 461 19.92 2.43 -28.20
C LEU A 461 20.65 3.69 -28.66
N ASP A 462 20.65 3.94 -29.97
CA ASP A 462 21.03 5.24 -30.51
C ASP A 462 19.85 6.21 -30.39
N LEU A 463 19.97 7.17 -29.48
CA LEU A 463 18.93 8.15 -29.20
C LEU A 463 18.71 9.15 -30.35
N GLN A 464 19.62 9.26 -31.32
CA GLN A 464 19.40 10.10 -32.51
C GLN A 464 18.51 9.41 -33.55
N THR A 465 18.72 8.11 -33.75
CA THR A 465 18.06 7.34 -34.82
C THR A 465 16.91 6.47 -34.32
N GLY A 466 16.87 6.18 -33.02
CA GLY A 466 15.92 5.23 -32.43
C GLY A 466 16.28 3.76 -32.70
N LEU A 467 17.48 3.46 -33.23
CA LEU A 467 17.89 2.11 -33.60
C LEU A 467 18.83 1.50 -32.55
N TRP A 468 18.71 0.20 -32.29
CA TRP A 468 19.67 -0.53 -31.47
C TRP A 468 21.01 -0.70 -32.20
N LYS A 469 22.13 -0.64 -31.48
CA LYS A 469 23.51 -0.80 -31.97
C LYS A 469 24.28 -1.82 -31.14
N VAL A 470 25.04 -2.72 -31.77
CA VAL A 470 26.02 -3.60 -31.09
C VAL A 470 27.40 -3.02 -31.34
N GLY A 471 28.02 -2.44 -30.31
CA GLY A 471 29.28 -1.72 -30.49
C GLY A 471 29.13 -0.58 -31.52
N SER A 472 30.05 -0.48 -32.48
CA SER A 472 30.03 0.51 -33.57
C SER A 472 29.12 0.17 -34.76
N ASN A 473 28.44 -0.99 -34.74
CA ASN A 473 27.59 -1.45 -35.85
C ASN A 473 26.11 -1.52 -35.45
N VAL A 474 25.21 -1.19 -36.38
CA VAL A 474 23.77 -1.52 -36.25
C VAL A 474 23.67 -3.04 -36.44
N PRO A 475 23.01 -3.78 -35.53
CA PRO A 475 22.93 -5.21 -35.62
C PRO A 475 21.84 -5.59 -36.61
N THR A 476 22.20 -6.47 -37.53
CA THR A 476 21.27 -7.17 -38.39
C THR A 476 20.62 -8.32 -37.61
N ILE A 477 19.91 -8.03 -36.51
CA ILE A 477 19.05 -9.07 -35.94
C ILE A 477 17.83 -9.15 -36.85
N LYS A 478 17.65 -10.29 -37.52
CA LYS A 478 16.36 -10.66 -38.09
C LYS A 478 15.40 -10.96 -36.94
N ILE A 479 14.70 -9.94 -36.46
CA ILE A 479 13.52 -10.09 -35.60
C ILE A 479 12.29 -9.69 -36.41
N TYR A 480 11.25 -10.47 -36.17
CA TYR A 480 10.00 -10.68 -36.90
C TYR A 480 9.32 -9.40 -37.45
N VAL A 481 8.87 -9.50 -38.71
CA VAL A 481 7.92 -8.57 -39.33
C VAL A 481 6.51 -9.11 -39.02
N PRO A 482 5.61 -8.32 -38.42
CA PRO A 482 4.24 -8.77 -38.19
C PRO A 482 3.57 -9.00 -39.55
N TYR A 483 3.01 -10.22 -39.73
CA TYR A 483 2.23 -10.69 -40.87
C TYR A 483 1.86 -9.62 -41.92
N SER A 484 2.70 -9.48 -42.95
CA SER A 484 2.22 -8.97 -44.23
C SER A 484 1.95 -10.18 -45.12
N HIS A 485 0.66 -10.40 -45.40
CA HIS A 485 0.25 -11.30 -46.46
C HIS A 485 0.78 -10.76 -47.79
N THR A 486 1.91 -11.28 -48.26
CA THR A 486 2.22 -11.48 -49.68
C THR A 486 3.50 -12.30 -49.79
N VAL A 487 3.34 -13.55 -50.21
CA VAL A 487 4.42 -14.45 -50.64
C VAL A 487 5.00 -13.93 -51.95
N ASN A 488 6.32 -13.84 -52.05
CA ASN A 488 7.06 -14.41 -53.19
C ASN A 488 8.58 -14.46 -52.96
N ASN A 489 9.10 -15.69 -53.00
CA ASN A 489 10.45 -16.17 -53.33
C ASN A 489 11.67 -15.33 -52.89
N SER A 490 12.59 -15.81 -52.04
CA SER A 490 13.32 -17.07 -52.19
C SER A 490 14.18 -17.37 -50.96
N ASN A 491 14.33 -18.66 -50.62
CA ASN A 491 15.31 -19.26 -49.69
C ASN A 491 15.40 -18.72 -48.26
N SER A 492 14.33 -18.85 -47.48
CA SER A 492 14.44 -18.84 -46.01
C SER A 492 13.52 -19.88 -45.38
N THR A 493 14.11 -20.90 -44.77
CA THR A 493 13.41 -21.89 -43.94
C THR A 493 12.85 -21.18 -42.70
N ILE A 494 11.52 -21.12 -42.58
CA ILE A 494 10.83 -20.55 -41.42
C ILE A 494 10.73 -21.65 -40.36
N ILE A 495 11.32 -21.44 -39.17
CA ILE A 495 11.22 -22.37 -38.04
C ILE A 495 10.23 -21.80 -37.01
N PRO A 496 9.24 -22.57 -36.54
CA PRO A 496 8.30 -22.13 -35.51
C PRO A 496 8.96 -21.91 -34.14
N LEU A 497 8.43 -20.94 -33.37
CA LEU A 497 8.92 -20.50 -32.06
C LEU A 497 9.04 -21.62 -31.01
N SER A 498 8.24 -22.69 -31.13
CA SER A 498 8.30 -23.86 -30.25
C SER A 498 9.59 -24.66 -30.38
N ASP A 499 10.24 -24.59 -31.54
CA ASP A 499 11.34 -25.49 -31.90
C ASP A 499 12.71 -24.82 -31.66
N PHE A 500 12.75 -23.49 -31.54
CA PHE A 500 13.95 -22.74 -31.16
C PHE A 500 14.24 -22.80 -29.66
N ILE A 501 13.19 -22.83 -28.82
CA ILE A 501 13.29 -22.91 -27.35
C ILE A 501 13.69 -24.31 -26.87
N LYS A 502 13.49 -25.35 -27.69
CA LYS A 502 13.84 -26.75 -27.33
C LYS A 502 15.25 -27.18 -27.74
N ASN A 503 15.93 -26.44 -28.60
CA ASN A 503 17.20 -26.84 -29.19
C ASN A 503 18.40 -25.98 -28.75
N ASN A 504 18.21 -25.10 -27.76
CA ASN A 504 19.26 -24.40 -27.01
C ASN A 504 18.85 -24.36 -25.53
#